data_AF-A0A8S9WKH2-F1
#
_entry.id   AF-A0A8S9WKH2-F1
#
_cell.length_a   1.000
_cell.length_b   1.000
_cell.length_c   1.000
_cell.angle_alpha   90.00
_cell.angle_beta   90.00
_cell.angle_gamma   90.00
#
_symmetry.space_group_name_H-M   'P 1'
#
loop_
_entity.id
_entity.type
_entity.pdbx_description
1 polymer ?
#
loop_
_entity_poly.entity_id
_entity_poly.type
_entity_poly.pdbx_seq_one_letter_code
_entity_poly.pdbx_strand_id
1 'polypeptide(L)' 'MSRPYPLVIDRAKGATITDVEGKTYIDFVAGIAVMNVGHSNPEVSAAVTAQMEKMAHCAFTDFFADPPV' A
#
# COMPACT_ATOMS: atom_id res chain seq x y z
N MET A 1 -14.89 -19.61 2.83
CA MET A 1 -15.66 -19.16 1.65
C MET A 1 -14.84 -18.10 0.94
N SER A 2 -14.00 -18.48 -0.02
CA SER A 2 -13.42 -17.50 -0.95
C SER A 2 -14.53 -17.02 -1.89
N ARG A 3 -14.65 -15.70 -2.07
CA ARG A 3 -15.55 -15.16 -3.10
C ARG A 3 -15.05 -15.66 -4.46
N PRO A 4 -15.90 -16.26 -5.31
CA PRO A 4 -15.48 -16.81 -6.62
C PRO A 4 -15.31 -15.70 -7.67
N TYR A 5 -14.75 -14.56 -7.29
CA TYR A 5 -14.55 -13.42 -8.18
C TYR A 5 -13.08 -13.42 -8.61
N PRO A 6 -12.76 -13.77 -9.88
CA PRO A 6 -11.38 -13.85 -10.36
C PRO A 6 -10.82 -12.45 -10.69
N LEU A 7 -11.12 -11.44 -9.86
CA LEU A 7 -10.50 -10.12 -10.03
C LEU A 7 -9.06 -10.21 -9.53
N VAL A 8 -8.14 -10.37 -10.47
CA VAL A 8 -6.70 -10.37 -10.20
C VAL A 8 -6.19 -8.94 -10.37
N ILE A 9 -5.87 -8.31 -9.25
CA ILE A 9 -5.42 -6.90 -9.21
C ILE A 9 -3.96 -6.81 -9.67
N ASP A 10 -3.67 -5.90 -10.60
CA ASP A 10 -2.31 -5.56 -11.04
C ASP A 10 -1.79 -4.33 -10.28
N ARG A 11 -2.54 -3.23 -10.33
CA ARG A 11 -2.15 -1.95 -9.74
C ARG A 11 -3.35 -1.17 -9.22
N ALA A 12 -3.10 -0.24 -8.30
CA ALA A 12 -4.13 0.64 -7.77
C ALA A 12 -3.55 2.03 -7.46
N LYS A 13 -4.35 3.08 -7.68
CA LYS A 13 -3.99 4.47 -7.39
C LYS A 13 -5.23 5.28 -7.03
N GLY A 14 -5.15 6.06 -5.95
CA GLY A 14 -6.29 6.85 -5.46
C GLY A 14 -7.48 5.93 -5.14
N ALA A 15 -8.65 6.23 -5.68
CA ALA A 15 -9.86 5.41 -5.52
C ALA A 15 -10.04 4.34 -6.62
N THR A 16 -9.00 4.03 -7.40
CA THR A 16 -9.11 3.13 -8.55
C THR A 16 -8.19 1.92 -8.45
N ILE A 17 -8.67 0.80 -8.99
CA ILE A 17 -7.96 -0.48 -9.09
C ILE A 17 -8.00 -0.93 -10.55
N THR A 18 -6.87 -1.38 -11.08
CA THR A 18 -6.75 -1.95 -12.43
C THR A 18 -6.38 -3.42 -12.32
N ASP A 19 -7.12 -4.29 -13.03
CA ASP A 19 -6.81 -5.71 -13.11
C ASP A 19 -5.71 -6.03 -14.13
N VAL A 20 -5.25 -7.28 -14.14
CA VAL A 20 -4.22 -7.79 -15.07
C VAL A 20 -4.66 -7.78 -16.55
N GLU A 21 -5.96 -7.66 -16.81
CA GLU A 21 -6.53 -7.50 -18.17
C GLU A 21 -6.60 -6.03 -18.59
N GLY A 22 -6.23 -5.10 -17.70
CA GLY A 22 -6.20 -3.65 -17.94
C GLY A 22 -7.51 -2.93 -17.66
N LYS A 23 -8.54 -3.61 -17.17
CA LYS A 23 -9.82 -2.98 -16.82
C LYS A 23 -9.73 -2.30 -15.46
N THR A 24 -10.26 -1.08 -15.39
CA THR A 24 -10.21 -0.23 -14.20
C THR A 24 -11.56 -0.10 -13.53
N TYR A 25 -11.56 -0.14 -12.21
CA TYR A 25 -12.73 -0.10 -11.34
C TYR A 25 -12.56 1.00 -10.29
N ILE A 26 -13.67 1.55 -9.79
CA ILE A 26 -13.68 2.40 -8.60
C ILE A 26 -13.81 1.51 -7.37
N ASP A 27 -12.93 1.71 -6.39
CA ASP A 27 -12.97 1.01 -5.10
C ASP A 27 -13.89 1.73 -4.11
N PHE A 28 -15.11 1.19 -3.96
CA PHE A 28 -16.10 1.69 -2.99
C PHE A 28 -15.94 1.11 -1.58
N VAL A 29 -14.92 0.28 -1.34
CA VAL A 29 -14.68 -0.41 -0.06
C VAL A 29 -13.40 0.10 0.61
N ALA A 30 -12.60 0.91 -0.09
CA ALA A 30 -11.31 1.42 0.37
C ALA A 30 -10.40 0.31 0.92
N GLY A 31 -10.30 -0.80 0.20
CA GLY A 31 -9.47 -1.95 0.61
C GLY A 31 -9.79 -2.46 2.03
N ILE A 32 -11.08 -2.69 2.33
CA ILE A 32 -11.57 -3.05 3.68
C ILE A 32 -11.33 -1.90 4.67
N ALA A 33 -11.72 -0.68 4.28
CA ALA A 33 -11.60 0.56 5.07
C ALA A 33 -10.17 0.97 5.47
N VAL A 34 -9.14 0.42 4.81
CA VAL A 34 -7.72 0.73 5.08
C VAL A 34 -7.23 1.90 4.22
N MET A 35 -7.63 1.94 2.95
CA MET A 35 -7.05 2.83 1.92
C MET A 35 -7.70 4.21 1.89
N ASN A 36 -7.87 4.84 3.06
CA ASN A 36 -8.58 6.11 3.21
C ASN A 36 -7.88 7.29 2.54
N VAL A 37 -6.55 7.28 2.47
CA VAL A 37 -5.74 8.26 1.72
C VAL A 37 -5.52 7.87 0.25
N GLY A 38 -6.24 6.84 -0.21
CA GLY A 38 -6.12 6.26 -1.54
C GLY A 38 -5.02 5.21 -1.67
N HIS A 39 -5.18 4.33 -2.65
CA HIS A 39 -4.16 3.36 -3.06
C HIS A 39 -2.91 4.07 -3.57
N SER A 40 -1.73 3.52 -3.24
CA SER A 40 -0.42 4.01 -3.69
C SER A 40 -0.26 5.53 -3.56
N ASN A 41 -0.62 6.08 -2.40
CA ASN A 41 -0.50 7.51 -2.12
C ASN A 41 0.98 7.95 -2.25
N PRO A 42 1.29 8.98 -3.06
CA PRO A 42 2.66 9.34 -3.37
C PRO A 42 3.46 9.80 -2.15
N GLU A 43 2.84 10.44 -1.17
CA GLU A 43 3.52 10.89 0.05
C GLU A 43 3.89 9.70 0.94
N VAL A 44 2.95 8.76 1.12
CA VAL A 44 3.19 7.52 1.88
C VAL A 44 4.27 6.68 1.21
N SER A 45 4.16 6.46 -0.11
CA SER A 45 5.16 5.69 -0.86
C SER A 45 6.55 6.34 -0.77
N ALA A 46 6.65 7.67 -0.90
CA ALA A 46 7.93 8.36 -0.77
C ALA A 46 8.54 8.22 0.63
N ALA A 47 7.74 8.35 1.69
CA ALA A 47 8.20 8.19 3.08
C ALA A 47 8.70 6.76 3.34
N VAL A 48 7.93 5.75 2.93
CA VAL A 48 8.32 4.34 3.07
C VAL A 48 9.60 4.05 2.29
N THR A 49 9.70 4.46 1.02
CA THR A 49 10.92 4.26 0.23
C THR A 49 12.13 4.95 0.86
N ALA A 50 12.00 6.22 1.27
CA ALA A 50 13.09 6.95 1.90
C ALA A 50 13.55 6.30 3.21
N GLN A 51 12.63 5.74 3.99
CA GLN A 51 12.98 5.01 5.20
C GLN A 51 13.68 3.69 4.88
N MET A 52 13.20 2.95 3.87
CA MET A 52 13.82 1.68 3.45
C MET A 52 15.24 1.86 2.91
N GLU A 53 15.55 2.97 2.25
CA GLU A 53 16.92 3.31 1.84
C GLU A 53 17.86 3.57 3.03
N LYS A 54 17.32 4.00 4.18
CA LYS A 54 18.09 4.17 5.42
C LYS A 54 18.20 2.85 6.17
N MET A 55 17.06 2.23 6.45
CA MET A 55 16.95 1.07 7.32
C MET A 55 15.52 0.52 7.35
N ALA A 56 15.40 -0.80 7.14
CA ALA A 56 14.13 -1.52 7.31
C ALA A 56 13.84 -1.91 8.76
N HIS A 57 14.86 -2.20 9.56
CA HIS A 57 14.73 -2.67 10.94
C HIS A 57 16.00 -2.35 11.76
N CYS A 58 15.82 -1.89 13.00
CA CYS A 58 16.93 -1.50 13.89
C CYS A 58 17.15 -2.43 15.09
N ALA A 59 16.26 -3.38 15.38
CA ALA A 59 16.21 -4.04 16.69
C ALA A 59 16.24 -3.01 17.85
N PHE A 60 15.17 -2.23 17.99
CA PHE A 60 15.05 -1.14 18.98
C PHE A 60 15.21 -1.56 20.45
N THR A 61 15.27 -2.86 20.74
CA THR A 61 15.64 -3.39 22.07
C THR A 61 17.14 -3.31 22.33
N ASP A 62 17.96 -3.32 21.29
CA ASP A 62 19.41 -3.52 21.35
C ASP A 62 20.17 -2.26 20.88
N PHE A 63 19.57 -1.49 19.97
CA PHE A 63 20.19 -0.30 19.38
C PHE A 63 19.28 0.92 19.46
N PHE A 64 19.91 2.10 19.62
CA PHE A 64 19.24 3.38 19.46
C PHE A 64 19.18 3.77 17.99
N ALA A 65 18.04 4.31 17.56
CA ALA A 65 17.89 4.94 16.25
C ALA A 65 16.93 6.12 16.33
N ASP A 66 17.07 7.04 15.38
CA ASP A 66 16.06 8.07 15.15
C ASP A 66 14.72 7.39 14.82
N PRO A 67 13.59 7.94 15.32
CA PRO A 67 12.27 7.37 15.05
C PRO A 67 12.03 7.22 13.54
N PRO A 68 11.59 6.03 13.06
CA PRO A 68 11.24 5.85 11.66
C PRO A 68 9.98 6.65 11.34
N VAL A 69 9.83 7.02 10.07
CA VAL A 69 8.62 7.64 9.52
C VAL A 69 7.56 6.61 9.15
#